data_AF-A0A2J5HUP8-F1
#
_entry.id   AF-A0A2J5HUP8-F1
#
_cell.length_a   1.000
_cell.length_b   1.000
_cell.length_c   1.000
_cell.angle_alpha   90.00
_cell.angle_beta   90.00
_cell.angle_gamma   90.00
#
_symmetry.space_group_name_H-M   'P 1'
#
loop_
_entity.id
_entity.type
_entity.pdbx_description
1 polymer ?
#
loop_
_entity_poly.entity_id
_entity_poly.type
_entity_poly.pdbx_seq_one_letter_code
_entity_poly.pdbx_strand_id
1 'polypeptide(L)'
;MQLTTAFVASVLATSANAVTYSGMVYFADAGDCPSATASTPVLNFDYSYENLCLSVADNSDWDGNDYGAIMQASVTGANNIGPKKFGGCPTSECDKDCTTVDIEGGNGNSLTAECVQLKDAPYIYIGN
;
A
#
# COMPACT_ATOMS: atom_id res chain seq x y z
N MET A 1 52.32 -36.19 7.74
CA MET A 1 51.99 -34.77 8.01
C MET A 1 50.73 -34.41 7.24
N GLN A 2 49.88 -33.61 7.87
CA GLN A 2 48.43 -33.54 7.71
C GLN A 2 47.92 -33.03 6.35
N LEU A 3 46.83 -33.63 5.87
CA LEU A 3 45.90 -33.02 4.90
C LEU A 3 45.26 -31.79 5.56
N THR A 4 45.24 -30.65 4.87
CA THR A 4 44.40 -29.51 5.25
C THR A 4 43.49 -29.17 4.08
N THR A 5 42.32 -29.79 4.06
CA THR A 5 41.25 -29.51 3.10
C THR A 5 40.52 -28.25 3.59
N ALA A 6 40.75 -27.12 2.93
CA ALA A 6 40.00 -25.89 3.20
C ALA A 6 38.61 -25.99 2.54
N PHE A 7 37.56 -26.13 3.35
CA PHE A 7 36.19 -25.93 2.88
C PHE A 7 35.93 -24.43 2.76
N VAL A 8 35.95 -23.92 1.53
CA VAL A 8 35.39 -22.60 1.21
C VAL A 8 33.87 -22.74 1.19
N ALA A 9 33.22 -22.36 2.29
CA ALA A 9 31.77 -22.25 2.34
C ALA A 9 31.35 -21.00 1.57
N SER A 10 31.05 -21.17 0.28
CA SER A 10 30.37 -20.16 -0.54
C SER A 10 29.00 -19.90 0.09
N VAL A 11 28.85 -18.76 0.77
CA VAL A 11 27.55 -18.27 1.22
C VAL A 11 26.78 -17.87 -0.05
N LEU A 12 25.86 -18.74 -0.50
CA LEU A 12 24.88 -18.34 -1.51
C LEU A 12 23.97 -17.29 -0.86
N ALA A 13 24.21 -16.01 -1.19
CA ALA A 13 23.24 -14.96 -0.98
C ALA A 13 22.01 -15.30 -1.83
N THR A 14 20.99 -15.91 -1.23
CA THR A 14 19.68 -16.04 -1.84
C THR A 14 19.09 -14.64 -1.90
N SER A 15 19.26 -13.97 -3.03
CA SER A 15 18.50 -12.77 -3.37
C SER A 15 17.04 -13.16 -3.50
N ALA A 16 16.31 -13.17 -2.37
CA ALA A 16 14.87 -13.18 -2.40
C ALA A 16 14.45 -11.96 -3.22
N ASN A 17 13.81 -12.19 -4.36
CA ASN A 17 13.20 -11.13 -5.15
C ASN A 17 12.03 -10.59 -4.33
N ALA A 18 12.30 -9.66 -3.42
CA ALA A 18 11.27 -9.04 -2.60
C ALA A 18 10.38 -8.19 -3.51
N VAL A 19 9.06 -8.34 -3.36
CA VAL A 19 8.09 -7.46 -3.99
C VAL A 19 7.87 -6.29 -3.04
N THR A 20 8.06 -5.07 -3.53
CA THR A 20 7.78 -3.83 -2.82
C THR A 20 6.65 -3.09 -3.51
N TYR A 21 5.77 -2.50 -2.72
CA TYR A 21 4.67 -1.68 -3.16
C TYR A 21 4.84 -0.29 -2.54
N SER A 22 4.85 0.73 -3.38
CA SER A 22 4.95 2.11 -2.91
C SER A 22 3.98 3.02 -3.67
N GLY A 23 3.48 4.03 -2.99
CA GLY A 23 2.45 4.87 -3.56
C GLY A 23 1.99 5.99 -2.66
N MET A 24 0.95 6.65 -3.13
CA MET A 24 0.30 7.79 -2.52
C MET A 24 -1.21 7.55 -2.46
N VAL A 25 -1.81 7.91 -1.33
CA VAL A 25 -3.25 8.04 -1.17
C VAL A 25 -3.56 9.52 -1.03
N TYR A 26 -4.47 10.03 -1.84
CA TYR A 26 -4.90 11.41 -1.81
C TYR A 26 -6.29 11.50 -1.20
N PHE A 27 -6.54 12.55 -0.41
CA PHE A 27 -7.79 12.74 0.32
C PHE A 27 -8.51 14.03 -0.10
N ALA A 28 -9.83 14.00 -0.05
CA ALA A 28 -10.71 15.15 -0.20
C ALA A 28 -11.91 15.02 0.74
N ASP A 29 -12.65 16.12 0.92
CA ASP A 29 -13.84 16.13 1.76
C ASP A 29 -14.87 15.08 1.32
N ALA A 30 -15.67 14.62 2.27
CA ALA A 30 -16.74 13.67 1.99
C ALA A 30 -17.70 14.24 0.92
N GLY A 31 -17.96 13.44 -0.12
CA GLY A 31 -18.74 13.83 -1.29
C GLY A 31 -17.91 14.35 -2.47
N ASP A 32 -16.63 14.68 -2.25
CA ASP A 32 -15.69 15.08 -3.30
C ASP A 32 -14.66 13.98 -3.60
N CYS A 33 -14.05 14.07 -4.78
CA CYS A 33 -12.98 13.17 -5.18
C CYS A 33 -11.66 13.94 -5.32
N PRO A 34 -10.59 13.49 -4.65
CA PRO A 34 -9.31 14.17 -4.73
C PRO A 34 -8.75 14.12 -6.14
N SER A 35 -8.15 15.22 -6.57
CA SER A 35 -7.27 15.26 -7.73
C SER A 35 -5.82 15.15 -7.24
N ALA A 36 -4.97 14.37 -7.91
CA ALA A 36 -3.55 14.25 -7.57
C ALA A 36 -2.80 15.57 -7.92
N THR A 37 -2.86 16.55 -7.01
CA THR A 37 -2.22 17.86 -7.13
C THR A 37 -1.35 18.13 -5.92
N ALA A 38 -0.39 19.06 -6.04
CA ALA A 38 0.56 19.37 -4.97
C ALA A 38 -0.08 19.93 -3.67
N SER A 39 -1.33 20.41 -3.74
CA SER A 39 -2.06 20.96 -2.60
C SER A 39 -3.02 19.95 -1.96
N THR A 40 -3.16 18.76 -2.54
CA THR A 40 -4.07 17.73 -2.04
C THR A 40 -3.42 17.01 -0.88
N PRO A 41 -4.09 16.87 0.28
CA PRO A 41 -3.59 16.07 1.38
C PRO A 41 -3.23 14.66 0.91
N VAL A 42 -2.05 14.18 1.32
CA VAL A 42 -1.48 12.93 0.82
C VAL A 42 -0.90 12.09 1.94
N LEU A 43 -1.10 10.78 1.85
CA LEU A 43 -0.43 9.76 2.64
C LEU A 43 0.51 9.01 1.72
N ASN A 44 1.78 8.89 2.12
CA ASN A 44 2.76 8.08 1.41
C ASN A 44 2.89 6.72 2.08
N PHE A 45 3.06 5.67 1.29
CA PHE A 45 3.31 4.34 1.81
C PHE A 45 4.38 3.60 1.01
N ASP A 46 5.09 2.72 1.71
CA ASP A 46 6.02 1.74 1.16
C ASP A 46 5.95 0.48 2.03
N TYR A 47 5.68 -0.68 1.43
CA TYR A 47 5.59 -1.95 2.15
C TYR A 47 5.97 -3.15 1.28
N SER A 48 6.30 -4.27 1.92
CA SER A 48 6.64 -5.55 1.25
C SER A 48 5.84 -6.74 1.79
N TYR A 49 4.75 -6.46 2.51
CA TYR A 49 3.88 -7.46 3.14
C TYR A 49 2.62 -7.70 2.29
N GLU A 50 1.80 -8.69 2.64
CA GLU A 50 0.54 -8.97 1.91
C GLU A 50 -0.47 -7.83 2.05
N ASN A 51 -0.62 -7.31 3.26
CA ASN A 51 -1.61 -6.29 3.60
C ASN A 51 -0.95 -5.15 4.38
N LEU A 52 -1.51 -3.96 4.23
CA LEU A 52 -1.12 -2.74 4.89
C LEU A 52 -2.36 -2.10 5.53
N CYS A 53 -2.22 -1.69 6.79
CA CYS A 53 -3.21 -0.92 7.52
C CYS A 53 -2.53 0.32 8.10
N LEU A 54 -2.98 1.52 7.72
CA LEU A 54 -2.35 2.79 8.12
C LEU A 54 -3.36 3.74 8.71
N SER A 55 -3.01 4.35 9.85
CA SER A 55 -3.78 5.43 10.45
C SER A 55 -3.71 6.69 9.58
N VAL A 56 -4.85 7.25 9.23
CA VAL A 56 -4.94 8.48 8.41
C VAL A 56 -4.35 9.67 9.17
N ALA A 57 -4.73 9.84 10.44
CA ALA A 57 -4.29 10.95 11.28
C ALA A 57 -2.78 10.93 11.58
N ASP A 58 -2.18 9.73 11.65
CA ASP A 58 -0.74 9.62 11.96
C ASP A 58 0.16 9.74 10.71
N ASN A 59 -0.41 9.59 9.51
CA ASN A 59 0.36 9.46 8.27
C ASN A 59 -0.03 10.47 7.18
N SER A 60 -0.92 11.42 7.49
CA SER A 60 -1.34 12.48 6.59
C SER A 60 -1.75 13.74 7.35
N ASP A 61 -1.83 14.87 6.65
CA ASP A 61 -2.39 16.11 7.17
C ASP A 61 -3.95 16.13 7.17
N TRP A 62 -4.59 14.98 6.92
CA TRP A 62 -6.05 14.84 6.90
C TRP A 62 -6.60 14.48 8.29
N ASP A 63 -7.57 15.27 8.77
CA ASP A 63 -8.13 15.14 10.14
C ASP A 63 -9.57 14.59 10.16
N GLY A 64 -10.12 14.21 9.00
CA GLY A 64 -11.48 13.70 8.86
C GLY A 64 -11.57 12.17 8.81
N ASN A 65 -12.62 11.60 9.41
CA ASN A 65 -12.92 10.15 9.28
C ASN A 65 -13.87 9.84 8.12
N ASP A 66 -14.50 10.87 7.56
CA ASP A 66 -15.36 10.80 6.38
C ASP A 66 -14.68 11.57 5.25
N TYR A 67 -14.39 10.90 4.14
CA TYR A 67 -13.59 11.49 3.06
C TYR A 67 -13.71 10.72 1.74
N GLY A 68 -13.44 11.40 0.65
CA GLY A 68 -13.13 10.77 -0.63
C GLY A 68 -11.63 10.46 -0.72
N ALA A 69 -11.27 9.29 -1.23
CA ALA A 69 -9.87 8.91 -1.45
C ALA A 69 -9.63 8.30 -2.82
N ILE A 70 -8.46 8.59 -3.40
CA ILE A 70 -7.90 7.87 -4.54
C ILE A 70 -6.53 7.30 -4.16
N MET A 71 -6.14 6.19 -4.77
CA MET A 71 -4.82 5.60 -4.59
C MET A 71 -4.07 5.58 -5.92
N GLN A 72 -2.80 5.96 -5.90
CA GLN A 72 -1.86 5.77 -7.00
C GLN A 72 -0.59 5.12 -6.49
N ALA A 73 -0.26 3.96 -7.00
CA ALA A 73 0.85 3.15 -6.51
C ALA A 73 1.58 2.42 -7.63
N SER A 74 2.72 1.83 -7.30
CA SER A 74 3.50 1.01 -8.21
C SER A 74 4.07 -0.20 -7.48
N VAL A 75 4.19 -1.31 -8.22
CA VAL A 75 4.83 -2.54 -7.74
C VAL A 75 6.24 -2.68 -8.32
N THR A 76 7.19 -3.12 -7.51
CA THR A 76 8.54 -3.48 -7.97
C THR A 76 8.88 -4.87 -7.46
N GLY A 77 9.42 -5.76 -8.30
CA GLY A 77 9.84 -7.11 -7.90
C GLY A 77 9.47 -8.21 -8.90
N ALA A 78 9.80 -9.46 -8.60
CA ALA A 78 9.42 -10.62 -9.42
C ALA A 78 8.04 -11.15 -8.98
N ASN A 79 7.16 -11.43 -9.95
CA ASN A 79 5.73 -11.77 -9.78
C ASN A 79 4.86 -10.56 -9.35
N ASN A 80 4.57 -9.67 -10.31
CA ASN A 80 3.76 -8.44 -10.24
C ASN A 80 2.29 -8.64 -9.81
N ILE A 81 1.99 -9.50 -8.84
CA ILE A 81 0.65 -9.59 -8.26
C ILE A 81 0.55 -8.42 -7.27
N GLY A 82 -0.05 -7.31 -7.75
CA GLY A 82 -0.37 -6.16 -6.92
C GLY A 82 -1.44 -6.48 -5.87
N PRO A 83 -1.55 -5.70 -4.79
CA PRO A 83 -2.76 -5.67 -3.98
C PRO A 83 -3.99 -5.46 -4.85
N LYS A 84 -5.11 -6.07 -4.46
CA LYS A 84 -6.37 -6.07 -5.22
C LYS A 84 -7.41 -5.14 -4.61
N LYS A 85 -7.24 -4.74 -3.35
CA LYS A 85 -8.22 -4.00 -2.58
C LYS A 85 -7.60 -2.77 -1.97
N PHE A 86 -8.31 -1.66 -2.12
CA PHE A 86 -8.03 -0.38 -1.47
C PHE A 86 -9.28 0.06 -0.72
N GLY A 87 -9.15 0.64 0.46
CA GLY A 87 -10.31 1.06 1.22
C GLY A 87 -10.01 1.68 2.56
N GLY A 88 -11.07 1.81 3.36
CA GLY A 88 -11.04 2.36 4.70
C GLY A 88 -11.67 1.41 5.71
N CYS A 89 -11.10 1.39 6.92
CA CYS A 89 -11.51 0.51 8.01
C CYS A 89 -11.71 1.30 9.32
N PRO A 90 -12.62 0.85 10.19
CA PRO A 90 -12.86 1.45 11.49
C PRO A 90 -11.78 1.11 12.54
N THR A 91 -11.03 0.01 12.34
CA THR A 91 -10.06 -0.52 13.30
C THR A 91 -8.65 -0.58 12.70
N SER A 92 -7.63 -0.48 13.57
CA SER A 92 -6.21 -0.55 13.21
C SER A 92 -5.75 -1.93 12.73
N GLU A 93 -6.59 -2.96 12.87
CA GLU A 93 -6.31 -4.32 12.42
C GLU A 93 -6.73 -4.53 10.95
N CYS A 94 -7.56 -3.63 10.39
CA CYS A 94 -8.13 -3.74 9.04
C CYS A 94 -8.74 -5.12 8.73
N ASP A 95 -9.33 -5.78 9.73
CA ASP A 95 -9.80 -7.17 9.65
C ASP A 95 -11.34 -7.30 9.57
N LYS A 96 -12.07 -6.23 9.89
CA LYS A 96 -13.54 -6.21 9.97
C LYS A 96 -14.11 -4.90 9.45
N ASP A 97 -15.27 -5.01 8.82
CA ASP A 97 -16.14 -3.89 8.42
C ASP A 97 -15.45 -2.82 7.54
N CYS A 98 -14.45 -3.22 6.78
CA CYS A 98 -13.75 -2.35 5.84
C CYS A 98 -14.59 -2.11 4.58
N THR A 99 -14.73 -0.85 4.20
CA THR A 99 -15.26 -0.48 2.88
C THR A 99 -14.13 -0.50 1.88
N THR A 100 -14.19 -1.39 0.89
CA THR A 100 -13.12 -1.56 -0.11
C THR A 100 -13.63 -1.46 -1.53
N VAL A 101 -12.76 -0.99 -2.41
CA VAL A 101 -12.90 -1.01 -3.87
C VAL A 101 -11.78 -1.83 -4.46
N ASP A 102 -11.98 -2.27 -5.71
CA ASP A 102 -10.95 -2.96 -6.45
C ASP A 102 -9.85 -1.99 -6.89
N ILE A 103 -8.60 -2.45 -6.78
CA ILE A 103 -7.44 -1.79 -7.37
C ILE A 103 -7.34 -2.24 -8.82
N GLU A 104 -7.39 -1.29 -9.73
CA GLU A 104 -7.14 -1.51 -11.15
C GLU A 104 -5.64 -1.52 -11.43
N GLY A 105 -5.19 -2.60 -12.05
CA GLY A 105 -3.85 -2.68 -12.63
C GLY A 105 -3.78 -1.85 -13.91
N GLY A 106 -2.88 -0.87 -13.94
CA GLY A 106 -2.58 -0.10 -15.15
C GLY A 106 -1.61 -0.85 -16.07
N ASN A 107 -1.22 -0.21 -17.18
CA ASN A 107 -0.15 -0.71 -18.03
C ASN A 107 1.16 -0.83 -17.24
N GLY A 108 1.74 -2.03 -17.21
CA GLY A 108 3.01 -2.30 -16.52
C GLY A 108 2.83 -2.56 -15.03
N ASN A 109 3.54 -1.79 -14.20
CA ASN A 109 3.61 -1.99 -12.75
C ASN A 109 2.75 -0.98 -11.96
N SER A 110 1.89 -0.21 -12.63
CA SER A 110 1.04 0.80 -11.99
C SER A 110 -0.20 0.18 -11.37
N LEU A 111 -0.60 0.69 -10.21
CA LEU A 111 -1.79 0.29 -9.47
C LEU A 111 -2.59 1.53 -9.11
N THR A 112 -3.89 1.51 -9.35
CA THR A 112 -4.74 2.68 -9.14
C THR A 112 -6.06 2.25 -8.54
N ALA A 113 -6.57 2.98 -7.56
CA ALA A 113 -7.95 2.82 -7.12
C ALA A 113 -8.72 4.09 -7.46
N GLU A 114 -9.85 3.92 -8.14
CA GLU A 114 -10.78 5.02 -8.39
C GLU A 114 -11.33 5.58 -7.08
N CYS A 115 -11.95 6.75 -7.17
CA CYS A 115 -12.46 7.46 -6.01
C CYS A 115 -13.43 6.60 -5.20
N VAL A 116 -13.09 6.38 -3.93
CA VAL A 116 -13.94 5.73 -2.95
C VAL A 116 -14.37 6.74 -1.90
N GLN A 117 -15.65 6.72 -1.55
CA GLN A 117 -16.20 7.49 -0.44
C GLN A 117 -16.16 6.60 0.81
N LEU A 118 -15.36 7.03 1.78
CA LEU A 118 -15.13 6.31 3.02
C LEU A 118 -15.80 7.08 4.15
N LYS A 119 -16.39 6.31 5.07
CA LYS A 119 -17.13 6.83 6.21
C LYS A 119 -16.67 6.11 7.47
N ASP A 120 -16.50 6.85 8.56
CA ASP A 120 -16.05 6.34 9.85
C ASP A 120 -14.78 5.48 9.71
N ALA A 121 -13.85 5.92 8.84
CA ALA A 121 -12.69 5.13 8.39
C ALA A 121 -11.35 5.80 8.79
N PRO A 122 -10.95 5.78 10.07
CA PRO A 122 -9.66 6.35 10.51
C PRO A 122 -8.42 5.58 9.99
N TYR A 123 -8.60 4.40 9.38
CA TYR A 123 -7.51 3.59 8.85
C TYR A 123 -7.69 3.27 7.37
N ILE A 124 -6.61 3.36 6.60
CA ILE A 124 -6.54 2.92 5.21
C ILE A 124 -6.08 1.46 5.13
N TYR A 125 -6.78 0.68 4.31
CA TYR A 125 -6.41 -0.69 3.94
C TYR A 125 -5.90 -0.76 2.51
N ILE A 126 -4.76 -1.43 2.32
CA ILE A 126 -4.22 -1.82 1.01
C ILE A 126 -3.80 -3.28 1.09
N GLY A 127 -4.43 -4.15 0.30
CA GLY A 127 -4.17 -5.58 0.43
C GLY A 127 -4.95 -6.44 -0.56
N ASN A 128 -5.09 -7.72 -0.24
CA ASN A 128 -5.87 -8.68 -1.03
C ASN A 128 -7.29 -8.89 -0.52
#